data_AF-A0AAD4DF58-F1
#
_entry.id   AF-A0AAD4DF58-F1
#
_cell.length_a   1.000
_cell.length_b   1.000
_cell.length_c   1.000
_cell.angle_alpha   90.00
_cell.angle_beta   90.00
_cell.angle_gamma   90.00
#
_symmetry.space_group_name_H-M   'P 1'
#
loop_
_entity.id
_entity.type
_entity.pdbx_description
1 polymer ?
#
loop_
_entity_poly.entity_id
_entity_poly.type
_entity_poly.pdbx_seq_one_letter_code
_entity_poly.pdbx_strand_id
1 'polypeptide(L)'
;MTPVCYTWRLQVHSHDININTNQAIYDSVSTANNISIQLDKSVSRSMMISSQQLVGWVRMMGLLFHLVQDQINNQVIPRLQVLHIKEGVLGRFDIQLPQMPQLNTLTTLQIDMNADWDIIHLFTILSACPNLIKLLIKPSLDATSTSPPNINLAPQLSNVTNDQENAIIRGPDAISTMPQLRICSLYNLHFTLPALSAFIQASPELRKLVLARCSLIVRQGQEPALAESISNRPNQGVSIINLVGAYCLDIVSFHLSMTRGGSYGLESQEVVSIVDTFPKLKVFNFAAQEFRPNLFKAFSMGVVNNITTLNILPVGPQTSSTPGIPLRQILCTFVHLIHLRAPTAVYFHEDMDLNGVKEQLRDRMHRLDKRSGQSDPRIPTDDPVKARQYIWVCRGLKTLHMTIDISGSDTGSPVTSLIIFGFLSRMCPLLQELHLKRWDLNLKLHGGLCLLARLQRLERIRIMTNFYSPMDEDALLWIHPGPPPIWHCLLYPLLRHQIVQKLKKHYKGNFSPTGEATTGSKLVERGRELEMDLSKIGYPEDLLEWMDARHLHPKETMRTQPNLDLLWIECAEQGGEDSVEGLKVLVRKTRPFLDFELYKEPMDDFYYTTLQQF
;
A
#
# COMPACT_ATOMS: atom_id res chain seq x y z
N MET A 1 -19.81 -25.85 36.04
CA MET A 1 -19.27 -25.17 34.84
C MET A 1 -18.39 -26.16 34.10
N THR A 2 -18.74 -26.54 32.88
CA THR A 2 -17.88 -27.35 32.01
C THR A 2 -16.67 -26.50 31.60
N PRO A 3 -15.43 -26.97 31.76
CA PRO A 3 -14.25 -26.24 31.31
C PRO A 3 -14.37 -26.04 29.79
N VAL A 4 -14.36 -24.78 29.37
CA VAL A 4 -14.26 -24.42 27.96
C VAL A 4 -12.90 -24.92 27.48
N CYS A 5 -12.88 -25.85 26.53
CA CYS A 5 -11.66 -26.38 25.97
C CYS A 5 -11.32 -25.55 24.73
N TYR A 6 -10.18 -24.87 24.71
CA TYR A 6 -9.72 -24.16 23.51
C TYR A 6 -9.09 -25.16 22.55
N THR A 7 -9.58 -25.20 21.31
CA THR A 7 -8.92 -25.92 20.23
C THR A 7 -7.81 -25.05 19.68
N TRP A 8 -6.57 -25.47 19.90
CA TRP A 8 -5.41 -24.89 19.23
C TRP A 8 -5.37 -25.47 17.82
N ARG A 9 -5.46 -24.61 16.80
CA ARG A 9 -5.31 -25.04 15.42
C ARG A 9 -3.85 -24.91 15.04
N LEU A 10 -3.23 -26.06 14.84
CA LEU A 10 -1.90 -26.15 14.29
C LEU A 10 -2.03 -26.40 12.80
N GLN A 11 -1.82 -25.35 12.01
CA GLN A 11 -1.87 -25.46 10.57
C GLN A 11 -0.49 -25.83 10.06
N VAL A 12 -0.28 -27.13 9.83
CA VAL A 12 0.87 -27.66 9.09
C VAL A 12 0.48 -27.64 7.61
N HIS A 13 1.20 -26.88 6.79
CA HIS A 13 0.83 -26.65 5.37
C HIS A 13 0.42 -27.97 4.67
N SER A 14 -0.87 -28.02 4.27
CA SER A 14 -1.63 -29.03 3.51
C SER A 14 -2.82 -29.69 4.23
N HIS A 15 -2.93 -29.69 5.58
CA HIS A 15 -4.02 -30.35 6.30
C HIS A 15 -4.46 -29.55 7.55
N ASP A 16 -5.77 -29.31 7.70
CA ASP A 16 -6.35 -28.82 8.97
C ASP A 16 -6.56 -30.02 9.91
N ILE A 17 -5.68 -30.16 10.91
CA ILE A 17 -5.79 -31.27 11.85
C ILE A 17 -6.41 -30.74 13.15
N ASN A 18 -7.62 -31.21 13.46
CA ASN A 18 -8.26 -30.99 14.75
C ASN A 18 -7.74 -32.07 15.72
N ILE A 19 -6.73 -31.76 16.53
CA ILE A 19 -5.94 -32.79 17.21
C ILE A 19 -6.34 -32.91 18.69
N ASN A 20 -6.86 -34.07 19.07
CA ASN A 20 -7.20 -34.41 20.45
C ASN A 20 -6.07 -35.17 21.21
N THR A 21 -4.99 -35.62 20.55
CA THR A 21 -3.93 -36.45 21.18
C THR A 21 -2.51 -35.93 20.90
N ASN A 22 -1.62 -35.97 21.90
CA ASN A 22 -0.24 -35.44 21.80
C ASN A 22 0.61 -36.12 20.70
N GLN A 23 0.41 -37.41 20.46
CA GLN A 23 1.23 -38.17 19.51
C GLN A 23 0.99 -37.74 18.06
N ALA A 24 -0.27 -37.55 17.67
CA ALA A 24 -0.59 -37.10 16.31
C ALA A 24 -0.06 -35.68 16.03
N ILE A 25 -0.02 -34.81 17.06
CA ILE A 25 0.64 -33.50 16.97
C ILE A 25 2.13 -33.71 16.71
N TYR A 26 2.79 -34.52 17.53
CA TYR A 26 4.21 -34.77 17.42
C TYR A 26 4.59 -35.28 16.03
N ASP A 27 3.90 -36.31 15.53
CA ASP A 27 4.19 -36.92 14.23
C ASP A 27 4.01 -35.90 13.09
N SER A 28 2.95 -35.11 13.13
CA SER A 28 2.66 -34.09 12.10
C SER A 28 3.68 -32.94 12.12
N VAL A 29 4.11 -32.52 13.31
CA VAL A 29 5.04 -31.39 13.45
C VAL A 29 6.48 -31.78 13.19
N SER A 30 6.88 -33.00 13.58
CA SER A 30 8.25 -33.50 13.41
C SER A 30 8.71 -33.48 11.95
N THR A 31 7.77 -33.55 11.00
CA THR A 31 8.03 -33.51 9.56
C THR A 31 7.85 -32.13 8.93
N ALA A 32 7.29 -31.17 9.66
CA ALA A 32 6.92 -29.86 9.15
C ALA A 32 8.11 -28.88 9.13
N ASN A 33 8.29 -28.19 7.99
CA ASN A 33 9.23 -27.06 7.90
C ASN A 33 8.59 -25.73 8.34
N ASN A 34 7.27 -25.63 8.17
CA ASN A 34 6.49 -24.42 8.38
C ASN A 34 5.33 -24.74 9.31
N ILE A 35 5.25 -24.01 10.42
CA ILE A 35 4.20 -24.17 11.42
C ILE A 35 3.49 -22.84 11.58
N SER A 36 2.16 -22.84 11.47
CA SER A 36 1.33 -21.72 11.90
C SER A 36 0.47 -22.14 13.10
N ILE A 37 0.54 -21.34 14.17
CA ILE A 37 -0.19 -21.56 15.41
C ILE A 37 -1.31 -20.52 15.48
N GLN A 38 -2.55 -20.98 15.59
CA GLN A 38 -3.72 -20.13 15.68
C GLN A 38 -4.64 -20.56 16.83
N LEU A 39 -5.18 -19.59 17.56
CA LEU A 39 -6.27 -19.82 18.49
C LEU A 39 -7.61 -19.79 17.75
N ASP A 40 -8.48 -20.78 17.97
CA ASP A 40 -9.82 -20.78 17.38
C ASP A 40 -10.68 -19.67 18.01
N LYS A 41 -10.97 -18.61 17.23
CA LYS A 41 -11.74 -17.44 17.66
C LYS A 41 -13.22 -17.74 17.93
N SER A 42 -13.74 -18.89 17.48
CA SER A 42 -15.17 -19.24 17.65
C SER A 42 -15.61 -19.35 19.12
N VAL A 43 -14.66 -19.44 20.05
CA VAL A 43 -14.90 -19.65 21.49
C VAL A 43 -14.78 -18.34 22.32
N SER A 44 -14.35 -17.22 21.72
CA SER A 44 -13.70 -16.13 22.47
C SER A 44 -14.52 -14.83 22.61
N ARG A 45 -15.41 -14.75 23.62
CA ARG A 45 -15.97 -13.46 24.11
C ARG A 45 -15.94 -13.25 25.63
N SER A 46 -15.44 -14.17 26.45
CA SER A 46 -15.53 -14.09 27.93
C SER A 46 -14.17 -13.84 28.61
N MET A 47 -14.08 -12.91 29.56
CA MET A 47 -12.85 -12.53 30.29
C MET A 47 -12.09 -13.67 31.03
N MET A 48 -12.64 -14.88 31.17
CA MET A 48 -11.93 -16.04 31.77
C MET A 48 -10.80 -16.62 30.90
N ILE A 49 -10.47 -15.96 29.78
CA ILE A 49 -9.60 -16.41 28.69
C ILE A 49 -8.11 -16.56 29.05
N SER A 50 -7.55 -15.82 30.02
CA SER A 50 -6.09 -15.70 30.15
C SER A 50 -5.36 -16.94 30.72
N SER A 51 -5.96 -17.66 31.67
CA SER A 51 -5.29 -18.80 32.34
C SER A 51 -5.22 -20.04 31.45
N GLN A 52 -6.30 -20.35 30.73
CA GLN A 52 -6.35 -21.50 29.81
C GLN A 52 -5.49 -21.26 28.56
N GLN A 53 -5.42 -20.00 28.08
CA GLN A 53 -4.47 -19.62 27.02
C GLN A 53 -3.03 -19.89 27.44
N LEU A 54 -2.66 -19.53 28.67
CA LEU A 54 -1.32 -19.79 29.19
C LEU A 54 -1.01 -21.29 29.28
N VAL A 55 -1.95 -22.11 29.77
CA VAL A 55 -1.79 -23.57 29.81
C VAL A 55 -1.58 -24.15 28.41
N GLY A 56 -2.38 -23.69 27.43
CA GLY A 56 -2.24 -24.10 26.04
C GLY A 56 -0.90 -23.69 25.43
N TRP A 57 -0.44 -22.47 25.72
CA TRP A 57 0.86 -21.96 25.30
C TRP A 57 2.02 -22.78 25.88
N VAL A 58 2.02 -23.02 27.19
CA VAL A 58 3.04 -23.85 27.87
C VAL A 58 3.10 -25.24 27.23
N ARG A 59 1.95 -25.86 26.98
CA ARG A 59 1.89 -27.17 26.33
C ARG A 59 2.45 -27.12 24.90
N MET A 60 2.12 -26.10 24.13
CA MET A 60 2.60 -25.93 22.76
C MET A 60 4.12 -25.70 22.70
N MET A 61 4.66 -24.82 23.55
CA MET A 61 6.10 -24.57 23.64
C MET A 61 6.85 -25.79 24.15
N GLY A 62 6.28 -26.54 25.10
CA GLY A 62 6.82 -27.82 25.55
C GLY A 62 6.88 -28.85 24.42
N LEU A 63 5.85 -28.94 23.57
CA LEU A 63 5.87 -29.80 22.40
C LEU A 63 6.97 -29.40 21.41
N LEU A 64 7.08 -28.10 21.08
CA LEU A 64 8.13 -27.59 20.20
C LEU A 64 9.53 -27.86 20.76
N PHE A 65 9.72 -27.68 22.07
CA PHE A 65 10.96 -27.99 22.76
C PHE A 65 11.32 -29.47 22.60
N HIS A 66 10.39 -30.38 22.90
CA HIS A 66 10.62 -31.82 22.78
C HIS A 66 10.94 -32.22 21.34
N LEU A 67 10.25 -31.64 20.36
CA LEU A 67 10.52 -31.91 18.94
C LEU A 67 11.94 -31.51 18.53
N VAL A 68 12.38 -30.31 18.94
CA VAL A 68 13.75 -29.85 18.67
C VAL A 68 14.76 -30.74 19.38
N GLN A 69 14.51 -31.08 20.64
CA GLN A 69 15.42 -31.90 21.44
C GLN A 69 15.53 -33.33 20.90
N ASP A 70 14.43 -33.95 20.50
CA ASP A 70 14.41 -35.29 19.93
C ASP A 70 15.11 -35.33 18.58
N GLN A 71 14.96 -34.30 17.76
CA GLN A 71 15.70 -34.17 16.50
C GLN A 71 17.21 -34.09 16.77
N ILE A 72 17.63 -33.27 17.74
CA ILE A 72 19.04 -33.19 18.16
C ILE A 72 19.55 -34.55 18.67
N ASN A 73 18.81 -35.21 19.54
CA ASN A 73 19.20 -36.50 20.14
C ASN A 73 19.31 -37.61 19.09
N ASN A 74 18.45 -37.60 18.08
CA ASN A 74 18.44 -38.57 16.98
C ASN A 74 19.38 -38.20 15.83
N GLN A 75 20.20 -37.14 15.97
CA GLN A 75 21.06 -36.60 14.91
C GLN A 75 20.30 -36.23 13.63
N VAL A 76 19.01 -35.92 13.75
CA VAL A 76 18.18 -35.43 12.66
C VAL A 76 18.22 -33.91 12.70
N ILE A 77 18.60 -33.27 11.59
CA ILE A 77 18.62 -31.81 11.51
C ILE A 77 17.20 -31.28 11.72
N PRO A 78 16.98 -30.38 12.71
CA PRO A 78 15.65 -29.85 12.95
C PRO A 78 15.13 -29.11 11.72
N ARG A 79 13.90 -29.42 11.34
CA ARG A 79 13.30 -28.95 10.08
C ARG A 79 12.55 -27.63 10.21
N LEU A 80 12.20 -27.23 11.43
CA LEU A 80 11.41 -26.04 11.67
C LEU A 80 12.20 -24.79 11.26
N GLN A 81 11.77 -24.16 10.16
CA GLN A 81 12.38 -22.97 9.59
C GLN A 81 11.47 -21.75 9.71
N VAL A 82 10.15 -21.94 9.63
CA VAL A 82 9.16 -20.86 9.68
C VAL A 82 8.14 -21.12 10.77
N LEU A 83 7.99 -20.15 11.68
CA LEU A 83 6.99 -20.17 12.73
C LEU A 83 6.13 -18.90 12.63
N HIS A 84 4.82 -19.08 12.48
CA HIS A 84 3.86 -17.98 12.46
C HIS A 84 2.90 -18.12 13.64
N ILE A 85 3.03 -17.24 14.62
CA ILE A 85 2.15 -17.12 15.77
C ILE A 85 1.06 -16.11 15.41
N LYS A 86 -0.13 -16.60 15.08
CA LYS A 86 -1.27 -15.74 14.74
C LYS A 86 -1.87 -15.10 15.99
N GLU A 87 -2.73 -14.12 15.72
CA GLU A 87 -3.43 -13.32 16.70
C GLU A 87 -4.12 -14.15 17.81
N GLY A 88 -4.08 -13.63 19.04
CA GLY A 88 -4.79 -14.17 20.19
C GLY A 88 -4.05 -15.29 20.91
N VAL A 89 -2.93 -15.76 20.36
CA VAL A 89 -2.04 -16.74 21.01
C VAL A 89 -1.21 -16.08 22.11
N LEU A 90 -0.64 -14.91 21.82
CA LEU A 90 0.15 -14.13 22.77
C LEU A 90 -0.69 -13.00 23.35
N GLY A 91 -1.09 -13.17 24.61
CA GLY A 91 -1.82 -12.17 25.39
C GLY A 91 -0.99 -11.56 26.53
N ARG A 92 0.07 -12.24 26.98
CA ARG A 92 0.96 -11.83 28.07
C ARG A 92 2.41 -12.15 27.73
N PHE A 93 3.05 -11.24 27.00
CA PHE A 93 4.42 -11.40 26.52
C PHE A 93 5.44 -11.60 27.65
N ASP A 94 5.21 -10.94 28.78
CA ASP A 94 6.01 -11.02 30.01
C ASP A 94 6.09 -12.44 30.59
N ILE A 95 5.04 -13.24 30.42
CA ILE A 95 4.96 -14.62 30.93
C ILE A 95 5.27 -15.62 29.83
N GLN A 96 4.74 -15.41 28.63
CA GLN A 96 4.73 -16.40 27.56
C GLN A 96 6.08 -16.50 26.84
N LEU A 97 6.72 -15.37 26.50
CA LEU A 97 7.96 -15.40 25.73
C LEU A 97 9.14 -16.04 26.46
N PRO A 98 9.36 -15.84 27.78
CA PRO A 98 10.44 -16.52 28.49
C PRO A 98 10.32 -18.06 28.48
N GLN A 99 9.16 -18.60 28.13
CA GLN A 99 8.93 -20.05 28.00
C GLN A 99 9.23 -20.56 26.59
N MET A 100 9.59 -19.68 25.66
CA MET A 100 9.94 -20.07 24.30
C MET A 100 11.26 -20.85 24.31
N PRO A 101 11.28 -22.07 23.76
CA PRO A 101 12.51 -22.87 23.72
C PRO A 101 13.54 -22.25 22.76
N GLN A 102 14.79 -22.69 22.88
CA GLN A 102 15.80 -22.35 21.88
C GLN A 102 15.47 -23.04 20.54
N LEU A 103 15.11 -22.23 19.54
CA LEU A 103 14.76 -22.65 18.19
C LEU A 103 15.90 -22.29 17.22
N ASN A 104 17.03 -22.99 17.36
CA ASN A 104 18.26 -22.67 16.62
C ASN A 104 18.14 -22.87 15.09
N THR A 105 17.13 -23.59 14.58
CA THR A 105 16.92 -23.75 13.13
C THR A 105 15.94 -22.75 12.54
N LEU A 106 15.28 -21.95 13.39
CA LEU A 106 14.25 -21.03 12.96
C LEU A 106 14.87 -19.85 12.21
N THR A 107 14.52 -19.70 10.93
CA THR A 107 15.01 -18.62 10.08
C THR A 107 13.98 -17.51 9.90
N THR A 108 12.69 -17.82 10.07
CA THR A 108 11.60 -16.86 9.96
C THR A 108 10.64 -16.99 11.14
N LEU A 109 10.44 -15.90 11.87
CA LEU A 109 9.42 -15.78 12.89
C LEU A 109 8.45 -14.67 12.52
N GLN A 110 7.16 -14.99 12.50
CA GLN A 110 6.09 -14.02 12.38
C GLN A 110 5.18 -14.07 13.60
N ILE A 111 4.83 -12.92 14.14
CA ILE A 111 3.91 -12.75 15.26
C ILE A 111 2.88 -11.70 14.89
N ASP A 112 1.60 -12.07 14.90
CA ASP A 112 0.49 -11.13 14.76
C ASP A 112 -0.03 -10.77 16.17
N MET A 113 -0.02 -9.49 16.52
CA MET A 113 -0.27 -9.02 17.89
C MET A 113 -1.40 -8.00 18.00
N ASN A 114 -2.03 -7.96 19.18
CA ASN A 114 -3.06 -6.97 19.54
C ASN A 114 -2.59 -5.95 20.56
N ALA A 115 -1.44 -6.19 21.18
CA ALA A 115 -0.95 -5.41 22.30
C ALA A 115 0.38 -4.75 21.95
N ASP A 116 0.61 -3.63 22.62
CA ASP A 116 1.93 -3.01 22.69
C ASP A 116 2.91 -3.95 23.39
N TRP A 117 4.18 -3.82 23.04
CA TRP A 117 5.22 -4.66 23.60
C TRP A 117 6.54 -3.90 23.71
N ASP A 118 7.37 -4.40 24.61
CA ASP A 118 8.63 -3.78 25.02
C ASP A 118 9.85 -4.43 24.33
N ILE A 119 10.92 -3.67 24.09
CA ILE A 119 12.20 -4.16 23.52
C ILE A 119 12.84 -5.31 24.31
N ILE A 120 12.55 -5.48 25.59
CA ILE A 120 13.02 -6.66 26.33
C ILE A 120 12.47 -7.95 25.74
N HIS A 121 11.20 -7.94 25.34
CA HIS A 121 10.58 -9.08 24.68
C HIS A 121 11.25 -9.40 23.35
N LEU A 122 11.73 -8.39 22.64
CA LEU A 122 12.54 -8.58 21.43
C LEU A 122 13.83 -9.33 21.77
N PHE A 123 14.54 -8.94 22.83
CA PHE A 123 15.75 -9.67 23.25
C PHE A 123 15.45 -11.10 23.66
N THR A 124 14.35 -11.37 24.35
CA THR A 124 13.92 -12.74 24.66
C THR A 124 13.70 -13.57 23.40
N ILE A 125 13.02 -13.02 22.39
CA ILE A 125 12.79 -13.69 21.09
C ILE A 125 14.12 -13.99 20.40
N LEU A 126 15.03 -13.02 20.36
CA LEU A 126 16.29 -13.13 19.64
C LEU A 126 17.26 -14.10 20.33
N SER A 127 17.26 -14.14 21.66
CA SER A 127 18.00 -15.16 22.44
C SER A 127 17.44 -16.57 22.20
N ALA A 128 16.12 -16.71 22.11
CA ALA A 128 15.48 -17.98 21.78
C ALA A 128 15.71 -18.40 20.31
N CYS A 129 15.92 -17.46 19.39
CA CYS A 129 16.01 -17.73 17.94
C CYS A 129 17.24 -17.05 17.31
N PRO A 130 18.48 -17.50 17.61
CA PRO A 130 19.70 -16.78 17.24
C PRO A 130 19.99 -16.77 15.72
N ASN A 131 19.41 -17.70 14.94
CA ASN A 131 19.63 -17.83 13.50
C ASN A 131 18.52 -17.22 12.64
N LEU A 132 17.75 -16.26 13.20
CA LEU A 132 16.71 -15.58 12.45
C LEU A 132 17.29 -14.77 11.30
N ILE A 133 16.73 -14.99 10.11
CA ILE A 133 16.95 -14.18 8.91
C ILE A 133 15.86 -13.12 8.79
N LYS A 134 14.63 -13.47 9.21
CA LYS A 134 13.44 -12.64 9.07
C LYS A 134 12.62 -12.66 10.36
N LEU A 135 12.39 -11.48 10.93
CA LEU A 135 11.52 -11.27 12.08
C LEU A 135 10.40 -10.29 11.71
N LEU A 136 9.15 -10.72 11.83
CA LEU A 136 7.98 -9.90 11.57
C LEU A 136 7.07 -9.89 12.78
N ILE A 137 6.88 -8.73 13.39
CA ILE A 137 6.00 -8.55 14.54
C ILE A 137 5.04 -7.41 14.17
N LYS A 138 3.82 -7.79 13.77
CA LYS A 138 2.85 -6.89 13.12
C LYS A 138 1.54 -6.84 13.91
N PRO A 139 0.78 -5.73 13.84
CA PRO A 139 -0.56 -5.72 14.37
C PRO A 139 -1.42 -6.73 13.61
N SER A 140 -2.31 -7.40 14.33
CA SER A 140 -3.32 -8.23 13.70
C SER A 140 -4.33 -7.39 12.91
N LEU A 141 -5.15 -8.08 12.10
CA LEU A 141 -6.27 -7.47 11.40
C LEU A 141 -7.18 -6.68 12.34
N ASP A 142 -7.59 -7.34 13.43
CA ASP A 142 -8.56 -6.80 14.38
C ASP A 142 -7.95 -5.58 15.10
N ALA A 143 -6.67 -5.65 15.47
CA ALA A 143 -5.94 -4.56 16.11
C ALA A 143 -5.80 -3.31 15.21
N THR A 144 -5.75 -3.48 13.89
CA THR A 144 -5.73 -2.33 12.97
C THR A 144 -7.10 -1.64 12.83
N SER A 145 -8.19 -2.34 13.15
CA SER A 145 -9.56 -1.81 13.05
C SER A 145 -9.98 -1.02 14.29
N THR A 146 -9.49 -1.41 15.47
CA THR A 146 -9.75 -0.70 16.71
C THR A 146 -8.96 0.60 16.72
N SER A 147 -9.65 1.72 17.01
CA SER A 147 -8.98 3.00 17.28
C SER A 147 -7.78 2.77 18.20
N PRO A 148 -6.62 3.41 17.95
CA PRO A 148 -5.42 3.17 18.73
C PRO A 148 -5.81 3.22 20.22
N PRO A 149 -5.55 2.14 20.98
CA PRO A 149 -5.99 2.06 22.36
C PRO A 149 -5.54 3.34 23.06
N ASN A 150 -6.45 3.99 23.79
CA ASN A 150 -6.14 5.24 24.50
C ASN A 150 -4.78 5.08 25.19
N ILE A 151 -3.81 5.88 24.77
CA ILE A 151 -2.37 5.81 25.15
C ILE A 151 -2.18 5.79 26.69
N ASN A 152 -3.22 6.19 27.43
CA ASN A 152 -3.28 6.16 28.89
C ASN A 152 -3.33 4.75 29.52
N LEU A 153 -3.41 3.67 28.75
CA LEU A 153 -3.37 2.28 29.25
C LEU A 153 -1.96 1.65 29.33
N ALA A 154 -0.92 2.48 29.35
CA ALA A 154 0.47 2.06 29.59
C ALA A 154 0.91 1.78 31.05
N PRO A 155 0.09 1.72 32.13
CA PRO A 155 0.63 1.59 33.49
C PRO A 155 1.23 0.21 33.83
N GLN A 156 1.32 -0.74 32.89
CA GLN A 156 2.00 -2.03 33.13
C GLN A 156 3.40 -2.15 32.48
N LEU A 157 3.81 -1.23 31.58
CA LEU A 157 5.17 -1.24 31.01
C LEU A 157 6.26 -0.70 31.97
N SER A 158 5.86 -0.20 33.14
CA SER A 158 6.70 0.61 34.04
C SER A 158 7.58 -0.17 35.03
N ASN A 159 7.57 -1.51 35.03
CA ASN A 159 8.29 -2.27 36.07
C ASN A 159 9.77 -2.54 35.76
N VAL A 160 10.24 -2.30 34.53
CA VAL A 160 11.64 -2.54 34.18
C VAL A 160 12.47 -1.32 34.54
N THR A 161 13.51 -1.51 35.37
CA THR A 161 14.47 -0.46 35.71
C THR A 161 15.58 -0.36 34.65
N ASN A 162 16.26 0.80 34.60
CA ASN A 162 17.42 0.97 33.71
C ASN A 162 18.51 -0.09 33.95
N ASP A 163 18.72 -0.51 35.20
CA ASP A 163 19.72 -1.52 35.55
C ASP A 163 19.35 -2.91 35.04
N GLN A 164 18.06 -3.27 35.11
CA GLN A 164 17.56 -4.53 34.54
C GLN A 164 17.72 -4.55 33.02
N GLU A 165 17.37 -3.44 32.34
CA GLU A 165 17.55 -3.33 30.90
C GLU A 165 19.03 -3.43 30.52
N ASN A 166 19.91 -2.76 31.24
CA ASN A 166 21.37 -2.86 31.03
C ASN A 166 21.90 -4.27 31.29
N ALA A 167 21.38 -4.97 32.28
CA ALA A 167 21.73 -6.36 32.55
C ALA A 167 21.32 -7.28 31.41
N ILE A 168 20.18 -7.02 30.76
CA ILE A 168 19.75 -7.78 29.57
C ILE A 168 20.63 -7.44 28.36
N ILE A 169 20.92 -6.15 28.14
CA ILE A 169 21.75 -5.69 27.02
C ILE A 169 23.21 -6.18 27.13
N ARG A 170 23.77 -6.21 28.35
CA ARG A 170 25.20 -6.46 28.61
C ARG A 170 25.49 -7.80 29.29
N GLY A 171 24.46 -8.57 29.62
CA GLY A 171 24.60 -9.81 30.36
C GLY A 171 25.40 -10.90 29.61
N PRO A 172 25.72 -12.02 30.26
CA PRO A 172 26.32 -13.17 29.57
C PRO A 172 25.40 -13.74 28.49
N ASP A 173 24.08 -13.58 28.66
CA ASP A 173 23.05 -13.88 27.65
C ASP A 173 22.76 -12.69 26.73
N ALA A 174 23.63 -11.67 26.74
CA ALA A 174 23.53 -10.53 25.82
C ALA A 174 23.44 -11.04 24.39
N ILE A 175 22.79 -10.22 23.57
CA ILE A 175 22.54 -10.50 22.16
C ILE A 175 23.85 -10.93 21.51
N SER A 176 24.02 -12.25 21.34
CA SER A 176 25.05 -12.78 20.47
C SER A 176 24.85 -12.12 19.11
N THR A 177 25.94 -11.75 18.43
CA THR A 177 25.83 -11.20 17.08
C THR A 177 24.82 -12.02 16.29
N MET A 178 23.83 -11.35 15.70
CA MET A 178 22.81 -11.92 14.83
C MET A 178 23.19 -11.62 13.39
N PRO A 179 24.29 -12.22 12.88
CA PRO A 179 24.81 -11.88 11.58
C PRO A 179 23.81 -12.19 10.47
N GLN A 180 22.82 -13.05 10.70
CA GLN A 180 21.92 -13.49 9.66
C GLN A 180 20.66 -12.62 9.51
N LEU A 181 20.33 -11.77 10.49
CA LEU A 181 19.08 -11.01 10.49
C LEU A 181 19.10 -9.94 9.40
N ARG A 182 18.27 -10.11 8.38
CA ARG A 182 18.22 -9.26 7.18
C ARG A 182 16.93 -8.46 7.05
N ILE A 183 15.84 -9.00 7.57
CA ILE A 183 14.51 -8.38 7.48
C ILE A 183 13.92 -8.32 8.89
N CYS A 184 13.65 -7.11 9.36
CA CYS A 184 13.01 -6.90 10.65
C CYS A 184 11.85 -5.91 10.49
N SER A 185 10.65 -6.30 10.90
CA SER A 185 9.49 -5.41 10.96
C SER A 185 8.90 -5.44 12.36
N LEU A 186 8.93 -4.31 13.05
CA LEU A 186 8.53 -4.15 14.44
C LEU A 186 7.46 -3.06 14.51
N TYR A 187 6.26 -3.45 14.93
CA TYR A 187 5.12 -2.54 15.10
C TYR A 187 4.78 -2.37 16.58
N ASN A 188 4.30 -1.19 16.98
CA ASN A 188 3.85 -0.92 18.36
C ASN A 188 4.91 -1.25 19.43
N LEU A 189 6.19 -1.09 19.08
CA LEU A 189 7.32 -1.38 19.96
C LEU A 189 7.65 -0.15 20.83
N HIS A 190 7.71 -0.37 22.14
CA HIS A 190 8.27 0.57 23.11
C HIS A 190 9.74 0.22 23.34
N PHE A 191 10.64 1.18 23.16
CA PHE A 191 12.07 0.95 23.34
C PHE A 191 12.79 2.15 23.95
N THR A 192 13.97 1.89 24.53
CA THR A 192 14.95 2.94 24.84
C THR A 192 16.00 3.02 23.74
N LEU A 193 16.68 4.16 23.62
CA LEU A 193 17.73 4.32 22.62
C LEU A 193 18.94 3.39 22.85
N PRO A 194 19.41 3.15 24.10
CA PRO A 194 20.46 2.15 24.35
C PRO A 194 20.09 0.73 23.92
N ALA A 195 18.86 0.29 24.21
CA ALA A 195 18.39 -1.02 23.81
C ALA A 195 18.29 -1.15 22.28
N LEU A 196 17.73 -0.14 21.60
CA LEU A 196 17.69 -0.13 20.14
C LEU A 196 19.11 -0.14 19.55
N SER A 197 20.05 0.59 20.14
CA SER A 197 21.45 0.58 19.71
C SER A 197 22.07 -0.80 19.80
N ALA A 198 21.85 -1.52 20.90
CA ALA A 198 22.35 -2.88 21.06
C ALA A 198 21.77 -3.84 20.02
N PHE A 199 20.45 -3.77 19.77
CA PHE A 199 19.79 -4.56 18.73
C PHE A 199 20.40 -4.34 17.34
N ILE A 200 20.56 -3.07 16.96
CA ILE A 200 21.07 -2.66 15.66
C ILE A 200 22.54 -3.06 15.49
N GLN A 201 23.38 -2.86 16.51
CA GLN A 201 24.77 -3.31 16.51
C GLN A 201 24.91 -4.82 16.34
N ALA A 202 24.02 -5.59 16.97
CA ALA A 202 24.00 -7.03 16.82
C ALA A 202 23.52 -7.51 15.44
N SER A 203 22.91 -6.63 14.63
CA SER A 203 22.26 -7.00 13.36
C SER A 203 22.82 -6.24 12.14
N PRO A 204 24.14 -6.33 11.85
CA PRO A 204 24.78 -5.52 10.82
C PRO A 204 24.34 -5.87 9.39
N GLU A 205 23.79 -7.07 9.14
CA GLU A 205 23.30 -7.48 7.81
C GLU A 205 21.86 -7.01 7.50
N LEU A 206 21.25 -6.16 8.34
CA LEU A 206 19.90 -5.65 8.10
C LEU A 206 19.80 -4.91 6.76
N ARG A 207 18.91 -5.41 5.89
CA ARG A 207 18.57 -4.83 4.58
C ARG A 207 17.19 -4.21 4.55
N LYS A 208 16.26 -4.72 5.36
CA LYS A 208 14.92 -4.16 5.54
C LYS A 208 14.66 -3.96 7.03
N LEU A 209 14.36 -2.72 7.41
CA LEU A 209 13.96 -2.38 8.76
C LEU A 209 12.67 -1.54 8.71
N VAL A 210 11.65 -2.01 9.42
CA VAL A 210 10.38 -1.29 9.60
C VAL A 210 10.18 -1.09 11.10
N LEU A 211 10.19 0.16 11.55
CA LEU A 211 9.85 0.59 12.90
C LEU A 211 8.55 1.40 12.81
N ALA A 212 7.41 0.74 13.01
CA ALA A 212 6.10 1.33 12.76
C ALA A 212 5.34 1.57 14.08
N ARG A 213 4.81 2.79 14.29
CA ARG A 213 4.09 3.16 15.52
C ARG A 213 4.91 2.87 16.79
N CYS A 214 6.22 3.09 16.73
CA CYS A 214 7.09 2.87 17.87
C CYS A 214 7.13 4.09 18.79
N SER A 215 7.48 3.86 20.05
CA SER A 215 7.55 4.86 21.10
C SER A 215 8.89 4.77 21.81
N LEU A 216 9.52 5.92 21.99
CA LEU A 216 10.71 6.02 22.83
C LEU A 216 10.26 6.17 24.29
N ILE A 217 10.73 5.27 25.15
CA ILE A 217 10.47 5.32 26.58
C ILE A 217 11.74 5.68 27.36
N VAL A 218 11.56 6.26 28.54
CA VAL A 218 12.63 6.57 29.50
C VAL A 218 12.39 5.69 30.73
N ARG A 219 13.39 4.89 31.11
CA ARG A 219 13.27 3.96 32.25
C ARG A 219 13.48 4.67 33.57
N GLN A 220 12.92 4.12 34.64
CA GLN A 220 13.22 4.58 36.00
C GLN A 220 14.73 4.45 36.27
N GLY A 221 15.33 5.54 36.77
CA GLY A 221 16.78 5.64 37.01
C GLY A 221 17.58 6.28 35.88
N GLN A 222 16.99 6.53 34.70
CA GLN A 222 17.59 7.42 33.71
C GLN A 222 17.33 8.87 34.10
N GLU A 223 18.35 9.73 34.03
CA GLU A 223 18.19 11.14 34.41
C GLU A 223 17.09 11.82 33.57
N PRO A 224 16.13 12.50 34.21
CA PRO A 224 15.05 13.22 33.55
C PRO A 224 15.51 14.48 32.82
N ALA A 225 16.82 14.75 32.70
CA ALA A 225 17.36 15.73 31.74
C ALA A 225 16.88 15.47 30.29
N LEU A 226 16.36 14.26 30.02
CA LEU A 226 15.63 13.85 28.82
C LEU A 226 14.09 13.97 28.88
N ALA A 227 13.48 13.99 30.07
CA ALA A 227 12.04 13.85 30.28
C ALA A 227 11.26 15.18 30.19
N GLU A 228 11.87 16.33 30.47
CA GLU A 228 11.13 17.60 30.58
C GLU A 228 10.78 18.28 29.24
N SER A 229 11.07 17.69 28.07
CA SER A 229 10.53 18.22 26.81
C SER A 229 10.33 17.17 25.71
N ILE A 230 9.68 16.05 26.04
CA ILE A 230 9.30 15.02 25.05
C ILE A 230 8.48 15.63 23.88
N SER A 231 7.74 16.71 24.11
CA SER A 231 7.05 17.47 23.05
C SER A 231 7.94 18.40 22.22
N ASN A 232 9.14 18.76 22.69
CA ASN A 232 10.03 19.76 22.08
C ASN A 232 11.38 19.21 21.59
N ARG A 233 11.55 17.89 21.45
CA ARG A 233 12.76 17.31 20.83
C ARG A 233 12.50 16.94 19.37
N PRO A 234 12.64 17.89 18.41
CA PRO A 234 12.39 17.64 16.98
C PRO A 234 13.29 16.56 16.34
N ASN A 235 14.29 16.05 17.06
CA ASN A 235 15.39 15.28 16.45
C ASN A 235 15.47 13.80 16.88
N GLN A 236 14.48 13.25 17.59
CA GLN A 236 14.57 11.85 18.05
C GLN A 236 14.68 10.85 16.89
N GLY A 237 13.86 11.00 15.84
CA GLY A 237 13.97 10.09 14.70
C GLY A 237 15.28 10.29 13.92
N VAL A 238 15.83 11.51 13.84
CA VAL A 238 17.19 11.74 13.28
C VAL A 238 18.23 10.92 14.03
N SER A 239 18.18 10.88 15.37
CA SER A 239 19.08 10.04 16.17
C SER A 239 18.93 8.56 15.86
N ILE A 240 17.69 8.07 15.68
CA ILE A 240 17.42 6.68 15.29
C ILE A 240 17.96 6.39 13.87
N ILE A 241 17.74 7.31 12.93
CA ILE A 241 18.21 7.19 11.55
C ILE A 241 19.74 7.11 11.51
N ASN A 242 20.42 8.02 12.21
CA ASN A 242 21.88 8.03 12.29
C ASN A 242 22.42 6.76 12.97
N LEU A 243 21.73 6.28 14.01
CA LEU A 243 22.08 5.04 14.68
C LEU A 243 21.99 3.84 13.71
N VAL A 244 20.89 3.70 12.98
CA VAL A 244 20.74 2.64 11.97
C VAL A 244 21.77 2.80 10.86
N GLY A 245 22.01 4.02 10.40
CA GLY A 245 23.03 4.35 9.40
C GLY A 245 24.44 3.94 9.79
N ALA A 246 24.81 4.11 11.06
CA ALA A 246 26.15 3.80 11.55
C ALA A 246 26.48 2.30 11.49
N TYR A 247 25.48 1.42 11.58
CA TYR A 247 25.68 -0.03 11.69
C TYR A 247 25.06 -0.84 10.55
N CYS A 248 24.08 -0.30 9.81
CA CYS A 248 23.33 -0.98 8.75
C CYS A 248 23.37 -0.19 7.43
N LEU A 249 24.56 -0.02 6.85
CA LEU A 249 24.77 0.76 5.61
C LEU A 249 24.10 0.15 4.36
N ASP A 250 23.75 -1.13 4.41
CA ASP A 250 23.15 -1.89 3.31
C ASP A 250 21.62 -1.91 3.31
N ILE A 251 21.00 -1.01 4.08
CA ILE A 251 19.54 -0.84 4.09
C ILE A 251 19.03 -0.48 2.68
N VAL A 252 18.16 -1.33 2.15
CA VAL A 252 17.45 -1.16 0.87
C VAL A 252 16.01 -0.71 1.09
N SER A 253 15.42 -1.06 2.23
CA SER A 253 14.07 -0.69 2.62
C SER A 253 14.05 -0.20 4.06
N PHE A 254 13.58 1.02 4.27
CA PHE A 254 13.48 1.63 5.60
C PHE A 254 12.08 2.21 5.82
N HIS A 255 11.56 2.06 7.04
CA HIS A 255 10.38 2.75 7.50
C HIS A 255 10.57 3.12 8.96
N LEU A 256 10.26 4.37 9.29
CA LEU A 256 10.27 4.88 10.65
C LEU A 256 8.99 5.69 10.88
N SER A 257 8.24 5.28 11.88
CA SER A 257 7.02 5.93 12.35
C SER A 257 7.05 5.94 13.86
N MET A 258 7.15 7.13 14.44
CA MET A 258 7.22 7.34 15.88
C MET A 258 5.96 8.04 16.38
N THR A 259 5.49 7.65 17.56
CA THR A 259 4.42 8.36 18.28
C THR A 259 4.93 9.73 18.77
N ARG A 260 4.36 10.84 18.29
CA ARG A 260 4.70 12.21 18.70
C ARG A 260 3.44 12.96 19.17
N GLY A 261 3.15 12.89 20.47
CA GLY A 261 2.09 13.70 21.10
C GLY A 261 0.72 13.56 20.44
N GLY A 262 0.32 12.34 20.08
CA GLY A 262 -0.95 12.05 19.40
C GLY A 262 -0.92 12.18 17.86
N SER A 263 0.19 12.68 17.29
CA SER A 263 0.46 12.62 15.85
C SER A 263 1.52 11.59 15.54
N TYR A 264 1.46 11.01 14.34
CA TYR A 264 2.53 10.19 13.76
C TYR A 264 3.07 10.97 12.58
N GLY A 265 4.39 11.02 12.40
CA GLY A 265 4.95 11.78 11.29
C GLY A 265 6.45 11.82 11.26
N LEU A 266 7.00 11.70 10.06
CA LEU A 266 8.35 12.15 9.78
C LEU A 266 8.32 13.66 9.47
N GLU A 267 9.32 14.37 9.96
CA GLU A 267 9.60 15.75 9.61
C GLU A 267 10.54 15.81 8.41
N SER A 268 10.58 16.96 7.73
CA SER A 268 11.43 17.16 6.56
C SER A 268 12.89 16.81 6.84
N GLN A 269 13.40 17.14 8.04
CA GLN A 269 14.77 16.84 8.44
C GLN A 269 15.04 15.33 8.56
N GLU A 270 14.05 14.54 9.01
CA GLU A 270 14.18 13.10 9.12
C GLU A 270 14.21 12.44 7.74
N VAL A 271 13.40 12.93 6.80
CA VAL A 271 13.42 12.44 5.42
C VAL A 271 14.72 12.78 4.71
N VAL A 272 15.26 13.99 4.88
CA VAL A 272 16.62 14.33 4.40
C VAL A 272 17.63 13.35 5.00
N SER A 273 17.59 13.17 6.32
CA SER A 273 18.53 12.29 7.03
C SER A 273 18.44 10.86 6.52
N ILE A 274 17.24 10.31 6.26
CA ILE A 274 17.06 8.96 5.71
C ILE A 274 17.75 8.82 4.36
N VAL A 275 17.51 9.75 3.44
CA VAL A 275 18.01 9.65 2.07
C VAL A 275 19.53 9.85 2.04
N ASP A 276 20.05 10.77 2.84
CA ASP A 276 21.50 11.01 2.95
C ASP A 276 22.22 9.83 3.63
N THR A 277 21.58 9.21 4.62
CA THR A 277 22.17 8.11 5.41
C THR A 277 22.16 6.79 4.64
N PHE A 278 21.14 6.53 3.82
CA PHE A 278 20.95 5.24 3.14
C PHE A 278 21.04 5.38 1.61
N PRO A 279 22.24 5.45 1.02
CA PRO A 279 22.41 5.65 -0.42
C PRO A 279 21.84 4.52 -1.29
N LYS A 280 21.67 3.32 -0.71
CA LYS A 280 21.09 2.13 -1.35
C LYS A 280 19.57 2.00 -1.16
N LEU A 281 18.92 2.97 -0.51
CA LEU A 281 17.49 2.96 -0.26
C LEU A 281 16.72 2.98 -1.59
N LYS A 282 15.97 1.92 -1.84
CA LYS A 282 15.11 1.78 -3.04
C LYS A 282 13.63 1.77 -2.69
N VAL A 283 13.29 1.27 -1.50
CA VAL A 283 11.90 1.15 -1.04
C VAL A 283 11.70 2.05 0.16
N PHE A 284 10.78 2.99 0.03
CA PHE A 284 10.42 3.89 1.12
C PHE A 284 8.94 3.77 1.45
N ASN A 285 8.62 3.64 2.73
CA ASN A 285 7.25 3.45 3.19
C ASN A 285 6.88 4.58 4.16
N PHE A 286 5.66 5.07 4.04
CA PHE A 286 5.06 6.08 4.91
C PHE A 286 3.67 5.65 5.30
N ALA A 287 3.21 5.94 6.51
CA ALA A 287 1.77 5.96 6.75
C ALA A 287 1.16 7.25 6.18
N ALA A 288 -0.07 7.18 5.66
CA ALA A 288 -0.74 8.34 5.08
C ALA A 288 -0.90 9.50 6.09
N GLN A 289 -1.10 9.19 7.37
CA GLN A 289 -1.13 10.19 8.46
C GLN A 289 0.21 10.90 8.71
N GLU A 290 1.32 10.29 8.32
CA GLU A 290 2.67 10.85 8.54
C GLU A 290 3.00 11.94 7.52
N PHE A 291 2.18 12.05 6.49
CA PHE A 291 2.44 12.94 5.40
C PHE A 291 2.20 14.40 5.82
N ARG A 292 3.27 15.19 5.84
CA ARG A 292 3.19 16.65 5.91
C ARG A 292 3.49 17.26 4.54
N PRO A 293 2.77 18.31 4.09
CA PRO A 293 3.00 18.91 2.76
C PRO A 293 4.46 19.35 2.50
N ASN A 294 5.19 19.73 3.56
CA ASN A 294 6.59 20.16 3.45
C ASN A 294 7.61 19.02 3.43
N LEU A 295 7.17 17.76 3.60
CA LEU A 295 8.05 16.61 3.75
C LEU A 295 8.97 16.42 2.55
N PHE A 296 8.47 16.72 1.34
CA PHE A 296 9.21 16.51 0.10
C PHE A 296 9.89 17.76 -0.47
N LYS A 297 9.80 18.90 0.21
CA LYS A 297 10.64 20.07 -0.13
C LYS A 297 12.13 19.73 -0.05
N ALA A 298 12.48 18.80 0.85
CA ALA A 298 13.80 18.21 0.99
C ALA A 298 14.38 17.67 -0.34
N PHE A 299 13.60 16.91 -1.11
CA PHE A 299 14.06 16.32 -2.38
C PHE A 299 14.29 17.36 -3.47
N SER A 300 13.61 18.51 -3.39
CA SER A 300 13.86 19.64 -4.28
C SER A 300 15.20 20.34 -4.01
N MET A 301 15.87 20.07 -2.87
CA MET A 301 17.13 20.73 -2.46
C MET A 301 18.40 20.02 -2.98
N GLY A 302 18.29 19.15 -3.99
CA GLY A 302 19.45 18.51 -4.62
C GLY A 302 19.88 17.17 -4.02
N VAL A 303 19.08 16.61 -3.10
CA VAL A 303 19.32 15.26 -2.57
C VAL A 303 19.13 14.23 -3.68
N VAL A 304 20.10 13.32 -3.85
CA VAL A 304 20.03 12.25 -4.85
C VAL A 304 18.97 11.23 -4.42
N ASN A 305 17.87 11.18 -5.17
CA ASN A 305 16.75 10.31 -4.86
C ASN A 305 16.84 8.97 -5.61
N ASN A 306 17.25 7.89 -4.93
CA ASN A 306 17.32 6.54 -5.50
C ASN A 306 16.04 5.70 -5.28
N ILE A 307 14.98 6.31 -4.76
CA ILE A 307 13.75 5.60 -4.40
C ILE A 307 13.02 5.17 -5.67
N THR A 308 12.93 3.86 -5.87
CA THR A 308 12.18 3.24 -6.98
C THR A 308 10.78 2.81 -6.56
N THR A 309 10.54 2.61 -5.27
CA THR A 309 9.26 2.15 -4.75
C THR A 309 8.84 3.03 -3.57
N LEU A 310 7.71 3.70 -3.70
CA LEU A 310 7.08 4.47 -2.63
C LEU A 310 5.75 3.84 -2.25
N ASN A 311 5.62 3.47 -0.99
CA ASN A 311 4.37 2.93 -0.45
C ASN A 311 3.81 3.88 0.60
N ILE A 312 2.61 4.40 0.34
CA ILE A 312 1.87 5.22 1.29
C ILE A 312 0.77 4.34 1.88
N LEU A 313 1.06 3.83 3.06
CA LEU A 313 0.25 2.88 3.79
C LEU A 313 -1.00 3.57 4.35
N PRO A 314 -2.17 2.96 4.19
CA PRO A 314 -3.39 3.43 4.83
C PRO A 314 -3.28 3.38 6.35
N VAL A 315 -3.97 4.30 7.03
CA VAL A 315 -3.91 4.43 8.50
C VAL A 315 -4.90 3.49 9.19
N GLY A 316 -5.98 3.17 8.49
CA GLY A 316 -6.99 2.20 8.88
C GLY A 316 -7.90 1.84 7.71
N PRO A 317 -8.73 0.82 7.87
CA PRO A 317 -9.60 0.30 6.80
C PRO A 317 -10.72 1.29 6.39
N GLN A 318 -11.03 2.28 7.23
CA GLN A 318 -12.17 3.20 7.05
C GLN A 318 -11.76 4.66 6.80
N THR A 319 -10.48 4.97 6.62
CA THR A 319 -10.07 6.35 6.32
C THR A 319 -10.45 6.66 4.87
N SER A 320 -11.61 7.31 4.67
CA SER A 320 -12.25 7.54 3.37
C SER A 320 -11.39 8.36 2.40
N SER A 321 -10.49 9.18 2.90
CA SER A 321 -9.38 9.78 2.18
C SER A 321 -8.54 10.58 3.18
N THR A 322 -7.23 10.67 2.95
CA THR A 322 -6.38 11.62 3.68
C THR A 322 -6.09 12.80 2.77
N PRO A 323 -6.90 13.88 2.79
CA PRO A 323 -6.58 15.09 2.07
C PRO A 323 -5.24 15.64 2.57
N GLY A 324 -4.39 16.08 1.64
CA GLY A 324 -3.11 16.71 1.98
C GLY A 324 -1.84 15.95 1.60
N ILE A 325 -1.95 14.77 1.00
CA ILE A 325 -0.81 14.12 0.33
C ILE A 325 -0.64 14.78 -1.06
N PRO A 326 0.43 15.55 -1.31
CA PRO A 326 0.79 16.13 -2.59
C PRO A 326 1.36 15.04 -3.51
N LEU A 327 0.54 14.04 -3.88
CA LEU A 327 0.92 13.01 -4.84
C LEU A 327 1.45 13.64 -6.14
N ARG A 328 0.88 14.78 -6.54
CA ARG A 328 1.40 15.61 -7.64
C ARG A 328 2.88 15.94 -7.48
N GLN A 329 3.30 16.44 -6.31
CA GLN A 329 4.69 16.78 -6.06
C GLN A 329 5.58 15.53 -6.12
N ILE A 330 5.15 14.42 -5.52
CA ILE A 330 5.88 13.14 -5.57
C ILE A 330 6.11 12.70 -7.02
N LEU A 331 5.05 12.59 -7.81
CA LEU A 331 5.09 12.14 -9.21
C LEU A 331 5.88 13.10 -10.12
N CYS A 332 6.00 14.37 -9.75
CA CYS A 332 6.78 15.39 -10.47
C CYS A 332 8.22 15.55 -9.95
N THR A 333 8.62 14.88 -8.87
CA THR A 333 9.98 14.98 -8.30
C THR A 333 10.74 13.66 -8.28
N PHE A 334 10.06 12.52 -8.21
CA PHE A 334 10.70 11.21 -8.10
C PHE A 334 10.98 10.61 -9.48
N VAL A 335 12.05 11.07 -10.12
CA VAL A 335 12.43 10.65 -11.49
C VAL A 335 12.61 9.14 -11.62
N HIS A 336 13.15 8.50 -10.58
CA HIS A 336 13.44 7.06 -10.56
C HIS A 336 12.27 6.19 -10.06
N LEU A 337 11.09 6.76 -9.78
CA LEU A 337 9.96 6.01 -9.27
C LEU A 337 9.43 5.02 -10.31
N ILE A 338 9.41 3.75 -9.93
CA ILE A 338 8.90 2.62 -10.72
C ILE A 338 7.57 2.14 -10.13
N HIS A 339 7.42 2.19 -8.81
CA HIS A 339 6.22 1.71 -8.12
C HIS A 339 5.71 2.77 -7.15
N LEU A 340 4.49 3.26 -7.36
CA LEU A 340 3.76 4.08 -6.41
C LEU A 340 2.54 3.30 -5.92
N ARG A 341 2.52 2.97 -4.63
CA ARG A 341 1.37 2.31 -3.99
C ARG A 341 0.78 3.23 -2.94
N ALA A 342 -0.25 3.98 -3.28
CA ALA A 342 -0.84 4.99 -2.42
C ALA A 342 -2.38 4.94 -2.47
N PRO A 343 -3.00 3.79 -2.15
CA PRO A 343 -4.42 3.53 -2.38
C PRO A 343 -5.35 4.56 -1.72
N THR A 344 -4.97 5.14 -0.57
CA THR A 344 -5.78 6.13 0.16
C THR A 344 -5.34 7.57 -0.07
N ALA A 345 -4.24 7.77 -0.81
CA ALA A 345 -3.76 9.09 -1.14
C ALA A 345 -4.57 9.63 -2.32
N VAL A 346 -5.08 10.84 -2.14
CA VAL A 346 -5.91 11.53 -3.13
C VAL A 346 -5.04 12.25 -4.13
N TYR A 347 -5.27 11.99 -5.41
CA TYR A 347 -4.84 12.83 -6.52
C TYR A 347 -6.07 13.58 -7.05
N PHE A 348 -5.98 14.90 -7.11
CA PHE A 348 -7.09 15.73 -7.56
C PHE A 348 -7.23 15.67 -9.08
N HIS A 349 -8.43 15.40 -9.58
CA HIS A 349 -8.67 15.34 -11.02
C HIS A 349 -8.39 16.67 -11.73
N GLU A 350 -8.48 17.80 -11.02
CA GLU A 350 -8.15 19.13 -11.50
C GLU A 350 -6.69 19.20 -11.96
N ASP A 351 -5.80 18.46 -11.29
CA ASP A 351 -4.38 18.38 -11.65
C ASP A 351 -4.13 17.50 -12.89
N MET A 352 -5.15 16.79 -13.39
CA MET A 352 -5.12 16.02 -14.63
C MET A 352 -5.76 16.77 -15.80
N ASP A 353 -6.58 17.80 -15.55
CA ASP A 353 -7.25 18.61 -16.58
C ASP A 353 -6.29 19.67 -17.16
N LEU A 354 -5.24 19.19 -17.83
CA LEU A 354 -4.16 20.03 -18.37
C LEU A 354 -4.64 21.08 -19.37
N ASN A 355 -5.77 20.83 -20.03
CA ASN A 355 -6.36 21.71 -21.02
C ASN A 355 -7.50 22.56 -20.44
N GLY A 356 -7.82 22.43 -19.14
CA GLY A 356 -8.90 23.17 -18.49
C GLY A 356 -10.26 22.93 -19.12
N VAL A 357 -10.51 21.72 -19.63
CA VAL A 357 -11.73 21.33 -20.35
C VAL A 357 -12.95 21.58 -19.48
N LYS A 358 -12.92 21.23 -18.19
CA LYS A 358 -14.06 21.44 -17.29
C LYS A 358 -14.35 22.90 -17.08
N GLU A 359 -13.32 23.73 -16.98
CA GLU A 359 -13.49 25.17 -16.83
C GLU A 359 -14.11 25.79 -18.09
N GLN A 360 -13.64 25.40 -19.27
CA GLN A 360 -14.24 25.83 -20.54
C GLN A 360 -15.72 25.45 -20.63
N LEU A 361 -16.11 24.28 -20.09
CA LEU A 361 -17.52 23.86 -20.00
C LEU A 361 -18.31 24.67 -18.97
N ARG A 362 -17.73 24.95 -17.80
CA ARG A 362 -18.34 25.79 -16.75
C ARG A 362 -18.56 27.22 -17.24
N ASP A 363 -17.57 27.84 -17.87
CA ASP A 363 -17.68 29.20 -18.44
C ASP A 363 -18.82 29.30 -19.46
N ARG A 364 -19.03 28.26 -20.27
CA ARG A 364 -20.18 28.21 -21.20
C ARG A 364 -21.52 28.13 -20.48
N MET A 365 -21.58 27.50 -19.31
CA MET A 365 -22.78 27.46 -18.48
C MET A 365 -23.03 28.79 -17.77
N HIS A 366 -21.99 29.37 -17.15
CA HIS A 366 -22.09 30.60 -16.37
C HIS A 366 -22.19 31.88 -17.20
N ARG A 367 -21.87 31.86 -18.51
CA ARG A 367 -22.22 32.97 -19.42
C ARG A 367 -23.72 33.29 -19.44
N LEU A 368 -24.57 32.38 -18.96
CA LEU A 368 -25.99 32.61 -18.73
C LEU A 368 -26.30 33.25 -17.36
N ASP A 369 -25.45 33.03 -16.34
CA ASP A 369 -25.63 33.48 -14.95
C ASP A 369 -24.50 34.42 -14.50
N LYS A 370 -24.61 35.69 -14.87
CA LYS A 370 -23.61 36.76 -14.74
C LYS A 370 -23.20 37.19 -13.30
N ARG A 371 -23.42 36.39 -12.24
CA ARG A 371 -23.37 36.89 -10.84
C ARG A 371 -22.42 36.22 -9.84
N SER A 372 -21.67 35.17 -10.17
CA SER A 372 -20.75 34.54 -9.20
C SER A 372 -19.30 34.98 -9.40
N GLY A 373 -18.91 36.09 -8.77
CA GLY A 373 -17.53 36.58 -8.74
C GLY A 373 -16.68 35.87 -7.70
N GLN A 374 -16.21 34.65 -8.01
CA GLN A 374 -15.05 34.01 -7.40
C GLN A 374 -14.78 32.69 -8.15
N SER A 375 -14.02 32.76 -9.24
CA SER A 375 -13.49 31.56 -9.90
C SER A 375 -12.26 31.09 -9.10
N ASP A 376 -12.30 29.85 -8.64
CA ASP A 376 -11.18 29.14 -8.01
C ASP A 376 -9.91 29.15 -8.90
N PRO A 377 -8.73 28.90 -8.31
CA PRO A 377 -7.45 29.18 -8.95
C PRO A 377 -7.24 28.31 -10.19
N ARG A 378 -7.19 28.98 -11.36
CA ARG A 378 -6.68 28.41 -12.61
C ARG A 378 -5.29 27.83 -12.39
N ILE A 379 -4.98 26.69 -13.01
CA ILE A 379 -3.58 26.30 -13.25
C ILE A 379 -2.94 27.51 -13.96
N PRO A 380 -1.91 28.15 -13.39
CA PRO A 380 -1.33 29.32 -14.04
C PRO A 380 -0.61 28.86 -15.30
N THR A 381 -1.27 29.00 -16.45
CA THR A 381 -0.77 28.57 -17.77
C THR A 381 0.48 29.33 -18.19
N ASP A 382 0.64 30.54 -17.65
CA ASP A 382 1.67 31.48 -18.10
C ASP A 382 2.99 31.31 -17.35
N ASP A 383 3.02 30.54 -16.26
CA ASP A 383 4.23 30.32 -15.45
C ASP A 383 4.87 28.96 -15.78
N PRO A 384 6.05 28.94 -16.45
CA PRO A 384 6.70 27.69 -16.84
C PRO A 384 7.15 26.85 -15.64
N VAL A 385 7.46 27.48 -14.50
CA VAL A 385 7.85 26.76 -13.27
C VAL A 385 6.65 26.03 -12.69
N LYS A 386 5.47 26.66 -12.71
CA LYS A 386 4.23 26.01 -12.29
C LYS A 386 3.77 24.95 -13.27
N ALA A 387 3.91 25.17 -14.57
CA ALA A 387 3.58 24.16 -15.59
C ALA A 387 4.36 22.84 -15.38
N ARG A 388 5.65 22.92 -14.99
CA ARG A 388 6.47 21.74 -14.67
C ARG A 388 5.91 20.90 -13.51
N GLN A 389 5.06 21.46 -12.66
CA GLN A 389 4.49 20.76 -11.51
C GLN A 389 3.29 19.86 -11.87
N TYR A 390 2.86 19.82 -13.14
CA TYR A 390 1.73 19.00 -13.58
C TYR A 390 2.13 17.87 -14.52
N ILE A 391 3.40 17.82 -14.94
CA ILE A 391 3.91 16.77 -15.82
C ILE A 391 4.73 15.79 -14.99
N TRP A 392 4.26 14.55 -14.91
CA TRP A 392 4.92 13.52 -14.13
C TRP A 392 6.29 13.19 -14.73
N VAL A 393 7.32 13.20 -13.88
CA VAL A 393 8.71 12.90 -14.28
C VAL A 393 9.02 11.41 -14.18
N CYS A 394 8.24 10.66 -13.41
CA CYS A 394 8.37 9.21 -13.23
C CYS A 394 7.89 8.41 -14.44
N ARG A 395 8.53 8.57 -15.61
CA ARG A 395 8.16 7.87 -16.85
C ARG A 395 8.35 6.36 -16.79
N GLY A 396 9.21 5.89 -15.88
CA GLY A 396 9.46 4.48 -15.60
C GLY A 396 8.39 3.78 -14.76
N LEU A 397 7.27 4.44 -14.46
CA LEU A 397 6.25 3.91 -13.56
C LEU A 397 5.57 2.66 -14.14
N LYS A 398 5.70 1.55 -13.43
CA LYS A 398 5.11 0.24 -13.73
C LYS A 398 3.90 -0.06 -12.85
N THR A 399 3.89 0.42 -11.62
CA THR A 399 2.75 0.22 -10.69
C THR A 399 2.26 1.58 -10.22
N LEU A 400 0.95 1.81 -10.37
CA LEU A 400 0.28 3.01 -9.88
C LEU A 400 -1.00 2.61 -9.14
N HIS A 401 -0.99 2.80 -7.83
CA HIS A 401 -2.18 2.69 -6.99
C HIS A 401 -2.50 4.04 -6.38
N MET A 402 -3.69 4.57 -6.62
CA MET A 402 -4.11 5.86 -6.08
C MET A 402 -5.63 6.01 -6.00
N THR A 403 -6.07 6.93 -5.13
CA THR A 403 -7.44 7.44 -5.18
C THR A 403 -7.47 8.72 -6.01
N ILE A 404 -8.48 8.88 -6.88
CA ILE A 404 -8.76 10.16 -7.53
C ILE A 404 -10.00 10.78 -6.87
N ASP A 405 -9.89 12.05 -6.50
CA ASP A 405 -10.98 12.83 -5.93
C ASP A 405 -11.18 14.14 -6.70
N ILE A 406 -12.18 14.91 -6.28
CA ILE A 406 -12.61 16.16 -6.90
C ILE A 406 -12.79 17.19 -5.79
N SER A 407 -12.31 18.41 -6.01
CA SER A 407 -12.54 19.53 -5.10
C SER A 407 -13.95 20.12 -5.24
N GLY A 408 -14.71 19.72 -6.26
CA GLY A 408 -16.04 20.24 -6.61
C GLY A 408 -17.15 19.18 -6.69
N SER A 409 -18.32 19.56 -7.22
CA SER A 409 -19.56 18.76 -7.18
C SER A 409 -19.82 17.83 -8.38
N ASP A 410 -19.00 17.85 -9.42
CA ASP A 410 -19.23 17.04 -10.63
C ASP A 410 -18.62 15.64 -10.50
N THR A 411 -19.35 14.70 -9.92
CA THR A 411 -18.78 13.39 -9.52
C THR A 411 -18.59 12.41 -10.68
N GLY A 412 -19.47 12.36 -11.68
CA GLY A 412 -19.51 11.24 -12.65
C GLY A 412 -19.52 11.59 -14.13
N SER A 413 -19.18 12.83 -14.49
CA SER A 413 -19.26 13.21 -15.91
C SER A 413 -18.33 12.35 -16.78
N PRO A 414 -18.77 11.96 -18.00
CA PRO A 414 -17.90 11.28 -18.96
C PRO A 414 -16.66 12.10 -19.28
N VAL A 415 -16.78 13.44 -19.25
CA VAL A 415 -15.68 14.39 -19.40
C VAL A 415 -14.58 14.13 -18.36
N THR A 416 -14.96 13.99 -17.08
CA THR A 416 -13.99 13.77 -16.01
C THR A 416 -13.29 12.41 -16.16
N SER A 417 -14.03 11.38 -16.54
CA SER A 417 -13.45 10.05 -16.79
C SER A 417 -12.51 10.09 -18.00
N LEU A 418 -12.87 10.83 -19.06
CA LEU A 418 -12.06 10.99 -20.25
C LEU A 418 -10.75 11.73 -19.96
N ILE A 419 -10.79 12.76 -19.11
CA ILE A 419 -9.58 13.45 -18.60
C ILE A 419 -8.68 12.44 -17.89
N ILE A 420 -9.22 11.66 -16.95
CA ILE A 420 -8.45 10.70 -16.13
C ILE A 420 -7.78 9.65 -17.01
N PHE A 421 -8.55 8.93 -17.82
CA PHE A 421 -8.01 7.83 -18.63
C PHE A 421 -7.10 8.35 -19.74
N GLY A 422 -7.44 9.48 -20.36
CA GLY A 422 -6.59 10.15 -21.33
C GLY A 422 -5.23 10.53 -20.73
N PHE A 423 -5.26 11.20 -19.56
CA PHE A 423 -4.06 11.59 -18.84
C PHE A 423 -3.18 10.38 -18.47
N LEU A 424 -3.76 9.35 -17.85
CA LEU A 424 -3.03 8.13 -17.46
C LEU A 424 -2.42 7.42 -18.66
N SER A 425 -3.17 7.30 -19.76
CA SER A 425 -2.71 6.64 -21.00
C SER A 425 -1.48 7.31 -21.63
N ARG A 426 -1.32 8.62 -21.42
CA ARG A 426 -0.20 9.40 -21.95
C ARG A 426 0.95 9.51 -20.95
N MET A 427 0.65 9.69 -19.65
CA MET A 427 1.67 9.96 -18.64
C MET A 427 2.48 8.74 -18.21
N CYS A 428 1.89 7.54 -18.27
CA CYS A 428 2.50 6.31 -17.77
C CYS A 428 2.57 5.21 -18.84
N PRO A 429 3.30 5.41 -19.96
CA PRO A 429 3.31 4.45 -21.08
C PRO A 429 3.85 3.06 -20.73
N LEU A 430 4.61 2.94 -19.63
CA LEU A 430 5.21 1.68 -19.17
C LEU A 430 4.41 1.00 -18.05
N LEU A 431 3.20 1.48 -17.76
CA LEU A 431 2.37 0.97 -16.67
C LEU A 431 1.98 -0.49 -16.92
N GLN A 432 2.19 -1.33 -15.90
CA GLN A 432 1.84 -2.74 -15.86
C GLN A 432 0.65 -3.00 -14.94
N GLU A 433 0.56 -2.25 -13.85
CA GLU A 433 -0.47 -2.43 -12.83
C GLU A 433 -1.09 -1.08 -12.48
N LEU A 434 -2.40 -0.95 -12.73
CA LEU A 434 -3.21 0.20 -12.38
C LEU A 434 -4.25 -0.20 -11.33
N HIS A 435 -4.20 0.44 -10.17
CA HIS A 435 -5.27 0.38 -9.19
C HIS A 435 -5.82 1.79 -8.98
N LEU A 436 -7.06 2.00 -9.38
CA LEU A 436 -7.73 3.29 -9.33
C LEU A 436 -8.96 3.21 -8.43
N LYS A 437 -8.99 4.01 -7.36
CA LYS A 437 -10.18 4.21 -6.54
C LYS A 437 -10.78 5.58 -6.81
N ARG A 438 -12.09 5.66 -7.04
CA ARG A 438 -12.79 6.94 -7.23
C ARG A 438 -14.27 6.78 -6.95
N TRP A 439 -14.86 7.72 -6.22
CA TRP A 439 -16.27 7.65 -5.81
C TRP A 439 -17.23 7.40 -6.99
N ASP A 440 -17.01 8.04 -8.13
CA ASP A 440 -17.86 7.94 -9.32
C ASP A 440 -16.99 7.98 -10.59
N LEU A 441 -17.11 6.96 -11.44
CA LEU A 441 -16.34 6.84 -12.67
C LEU A 441 -17.23 6.31 -13.81
N ASN A 442 -17.23 7.02 -14.93
CA ASN A 442 -17.98 6.61 -16.10
C ASN A 442 -17.15 5.62 -16.91
N LEU A 443 -17.49 4.34 -16.79
CA LEU A 443 -16.79 3.25 -17.46
C LEU A 443 -17.32 2.93 -18.86
N LYS A 444 -18.27 3.72 -19.39
CA LYS A 444 -18.80 3.54 -20.74
C LYS A 444 -17.77 3.96 -21.80
N LEU A 445 -17.99 3.58 -23.06
CA LEU A 445 -17.08 3.93 -24.16
C LEU A 445 -16.76 5.44 -24.24
N HIS A 446 -17.78 6.29 -24.09
CA HIS A 446 -17.62 7.76 -24.11
C HIS A 446 -16.98 8.34 -22.84
N GLY A 447 -16.82 7.54 -21.79
CA GLY A 447 -16.02 7.88 -20.60
C GLY A 447 -14.52 7.63 -20.80
N GLY A 448 -14.11 6.96 -21.88
CA GLY A 448 -12.71 6.86 -22.27
C GLY A 448 -11.90 5.74 -21.64
N LEU A 449 -12.52 4.75 -20.96
CA LEU A 449 -11.82 3.59 -20.41
C LEU A 449 -10.92 2.90 -21.45
N CYS A 450 -11.39 2.84 -22.70
CA CYS A 450 -10.66 2.28 -23.84
C CYS A 450 -9.31 2.95 -24.14
N LEU A 451 -9.08 4.19 -23.69
CA LEU A 451 -7.80 4.88 -23.88
C LEU A 451 -6.65 4.16 -23.16
N LEU A 452 -6.95 3.38 -22.13
CA LEU A 452 -5.96 2.53 -21.45
C LEU A 452 -5.38 1.45 -22.36
N ALA A 453 -6.02 1.13 -23.50
CA ALA A 453 -5.46 0.22 -24.50
C ALA A 453 -4.16 0.74 -25.13
N ARG A 454 -3.80 2.03 -24.95
CA ARG A 454 -2.49 2.57 -25.35
C ARG A 454 -1.35 2.06 -24.46
N LEU A 455 -1.66 1.59 -23.26
CA LEU A 455 -0.69 1.07 -22.29
C LEU A 455 -0.35 -0.38 -22.62
N GLN A 456 0.57 -0.58 -23.57
CA GLN A 456 0.88 -1.90 -24.13
C GLN A 456 1.39 -2.91 -23.09
N ARG A 457 1.99 -2.42 -22.00
CA ARG A 457 2.51 -3.25 -20.91
C ARG A 457 1.50 -3.50 -19.79
N LEU A 458 0.28 -2.98 -19.91
CA LEU A 458 -0.73 -3.07 -18.87
C LEU A 458 -1.21 -4.51 -18.75
N GLU A 459 -0.95 -5.09 -17.58
CA GLU A 459 -1.24 -6.48 -17.23
C GLU A 459 -2.43 -6.56 -16.27
N ARG A 460 -2.58 -5.58 -15.37
CA ARG A 460 -3.56 -5.62 -14.29
C ARG A 460 -4.27 -4.29 -14.12
N ILE A 461 -5.60 -4.32 -14.15
CA ILE A 461 -6.45 -3.18 -13.85
C ILE A 461 -7.35 -3.56 -12.68
N ARG A 462 -7.36 -2.72 -11.65
CA ARG A 462 -8.37 -2.73 -10.58
C ARG A 462 -9.02 -1.35 -10.48
N ILE A 463 -10.32 -1.28 -10.66
CA ILE A 463 -11.09 -0.03 -10.51
C ILE A 463 -12.08 -0.22 -9.37
N MET A 464 -12.01 0.64 -8.36
CA MET A 464 -12.98 0.69 -7.27
C MET A 464 -13.81 1.96 -7.41
N THR A 465 -15.12 1.82 -7.54
CA THR A 465 -16.06 2.94 -7.58
C THR A 465 -17.29 2.69 -6.70
N ASN A 466 -17.93 3.75 -6.23
CA ASN A 466 -19.12 3.61 -5.38
C ASN A 466 -20.39 3.64 -6.21
N PHE A 467 -20.41 4.42 -7.28
CA PHE A 467 -21.53 4.48 -8.21
C PHE A 467 -21.31 3.59 -9.42
N TYR A 468 -22.25 2.68 -9.65
CA TYR A 468 -22.24 1.87 -10.86
C TYR A 468 -22.86 2.64 -12.03
N SER A 469 -22.04 3.03 -13.00
CA SER A 469 -22.54 3.35 -14.33
C SER A 469 -22.61 2.05 -15.14
N PRO A 470 -23.80 1.61 -15.60
CA PRO A 470 -23.94 0.37 -16.36
C PRO A 470 -22.96 0.32 -17.52
N MET A 471 -22.05 -0.65 -17.47
CA MET A 471 -21.11 -0.88 -18.56
C MET A 471 -21.87 -1.53 -19.71
N ASP A 472 -21.77 -0.96 -20.90
CA ASP A 472 -22.30 -1.57 -22.13
C ASP A 472 -21.22 -2.45 -22.78
N GLU A 473 -21.64 -3.36 -23.68
CA GLU A 473 -20.69 -4.19 -24.44
C GLU A 473 -19.68 -3.32 -25.22
N ASP A 474 -20.11 -2.14 -25.66
CA ASP A 474 -19.29 -1.15 -26.36
C ASP A 474 -18.07 -0.71 -25.53
N ALA A 475 -18.20 -0.64 -24.20
CA ALA A 475 -17.12 -0.30 -23.30
C ALA A 475 -16.01 -1.34 -23.22
N LEU A 476 -16.27 -2.59 -23.62
CA LEU A 476 -15.31 -3.70 -23.58
C LEU A 476 -14.66 -3.98 -24.96
N LEU A 477 -15.04 -3.25 -26.01
CA LEU A 477 -14.50 -3.46 -27.38
C LEU A 477 -12.98 -3.33 -27.48
N TRP A 478 -12.37 -2.57 -26.58
CA TRP A 478 -10.92 -2.38 -26.53
C TRP A 478 -10.16 -3.61 -26.03
N ILE A 479 -10.83 -4.52 -25.32
CA ILE A 479 -10.23 -5.76 -24.79
C ILE A 479 -10.10 -6.82 -25.89
N HIS A 480 -10.84 -6.70 -26.99
CA HIS A 480 -10.86 -7.72 -28.03
C HIS A 480 -9.46 -7.92 -28.67
N PRO A 481 -8.86 -9.15 -28.63
CA PRO A 481 -7.46 -9.35 -28.97
C PRO A 481 -7.14 -9.21 -30.47
N GLY A 482 -8.13 -9.47 -31.32
CA GLY A 482 -8.00 -9.37 -32.78
C GLY A 482 -8.37 -8.00 -33.35
N PRO A 483 -8.33 -7.82 -34.68
CA PRO A 483 -8.94 -6.66 -35.32
C PRO A 483 -10.46 -6.65 -35.03
N PRO A 484 -11.13 -5.50 -35.09
CA PRO A 484 -12.58 -5.50 -34.97
C PRO A 484 -13.17 -6.42 -36.05
N PRO A 485 -14.21 -7.21 -35.74
CA PRO A 485 -14.92 -7.98 -36.76
C PRO A 485 -15.37 -7.09 -37.92
N ILE A 486 -15.46 -7.64 -39.14
CA ILE A 486 -15.85 -6.86 -40.34
C ILE A 486 -17.16 -6.10 -40.12
N TRP A 487 -18.14 -6.72 -39.46
CA TRP A 487 -19.42 -6.08 -39.16
C TRP A 487 -19.28 -4.90 -38.19
N HIS A 488 -18.35 -4.92 -37.24
CA HIS A 488 -18.01 -3.73 -36.44
C HIS A 488 -17.44 -2.62 -37.31
N CYS A 489 -16.56 -2.94 -38.27
CA CYS A 489 -16.03 -1.95 -39.21
C CYS A 489 -17.13 -1.36 -40.10
N LEU A 490 -18.12 -2.15 -40.51
CA LEU A 490 -19.27 -1.69 -41.28
C LEU A 490 -20.21 -0.78 -40.45
N LEU A 491 -20.41 -1.12 -39.18
CA LEU A 491 -21.22 -0.31 -38.24
C LEU A 491 -20.43 0.86 -37.64
N TYR A 492 -19.12 0.92 -37.83
CA TYR A 492 -18.25 1.94 -37.23
C TYR A 492 -18.71 3.37 -37.48
N PRO A 493 -19.11 3.79 -38.71
CA PRO A 493 -19.61 5.15 -38.93
C PRO A 493 -20.83 5.50 -38.07
N LEU A 494 -21.73 4.53 -37.84
CA LEU A 494 -22.91 4.71 -36.99
C LEU A 494 -22.50 4.81 -35.51
N LEU A 495 -21.65 3.90 -35.02
CA LEU A 495 -21.14 3.94 -33.66
C LEU A 495 -20.39 5.25 -33.38
N ARG A 496 -19.48 5.64 -34.27
CA ARG A 496 -18.74 6.91 -34.22
C ARG A 496 -19.70 8.10 -34.18
N HIS A 497 -20.73 8.11 -35.03
CA HIS A 497 -21.75 9.16 -35.02
C HIS A 497 -22.49 9.21 -33.67
N GLN A 498 -22.92 8.07 -33.13
CA GLN A 498 -23.60 8.01 -31.83
C GLN A 498 -22.72 8.52 -30.69
N ILE A 499 -21.44 8.15 -30.67
CA ILE A 499 -20.48 8.63 -29.68
C ILE A 499 -20.26 10.13 -29.82
N VAL A 500 -20.12 10.65 -31.05
CA VAL A 500 -20.05 12.10 -31.30
C VAL A 500 -21.30 12.81 -30.79
N GLN A 501 -22.51 12.26 -30.98
CA GLN A 501 -23.75 12.87 -30.47
C GLN A 501 -23.84 12.83 -28.94
N LYS A 502 -23.44 11.71 -28.31
CA LYS A 502 -23.37 11.60 -26.85
C LYS A 502 -22.38 12.63 -26.28
N LEU A 503 -21.18 12.72 -26.84
CA LEU A 503 -20.18 13.71 -26.45
C LEU A 503 -20.69 15.13 -26.72
N LYS A 504 -21.39 15.37 -27.84
CA LYS A 504 -22.07 16.66 -28.13
C LYS A 504 -22.99 17.13 -27.04
N LYS A 505 -23.80 16.22 -26.51
CA LYS A 505 -24.70 16.49 -25.41
C LYS A 505 -23.95 16.92 -24.14
N HIS A 506 -22.80 16.30 -23.84
CA HIS A 506 -22.01 16.60 -22.65
C HIS A 506 -21.16 17.88 -22.77
N TYR A 507 -20.65 18.22 -23.96
CA TYR A 507 -19.77 19.40 -24.17
C TYR A 507 -20.50 20.67 -24.66
N LYS A 508 -21.81 20.62 -24.89
CA LYS A 508 -22.65 21.77 -25.29
C LYS A 508 -22.14 22.51 -26.55
N GLY A 509 -21.77 21.79 -27.61
CA GLY A 509 -21.79 22.35 -28.98
C GLY A 509 -20.46 22.37 -29.75
N ASN A 510 -19.30 22.64 -29.12
CA ASN A 510 -17.99 22.64 -29.82
C ASN A 510 -16.96 21.81 -29.04
N PHE A 511 -16.44 20.74 -29.69
CA PHE A 511 -15.47 19.77 -29.15
C PHE A 511 -14.05 20.26 -29.22
N SER A 512 -13.74 20.97 -30.31
CA SER A 512 -12.35 21.14 -30.67
C SER A 512 -11.66 22.14 -29.75
N PRO A 513 -10.42 21.84 -29.34
CA PRO A 513 -9.57 22.83 -28.72
C PRO A 513 -9.59 24.07 -29.62
N THR A 514 -9.84 25.25 -29.07
CA THR A 514 -9.58 26.45 -29.84
C THR A 514 -8.11 26.42 -30.21
N GLY A 515 -7.75 26.64 -31.47
CA GLY A 515 -6.34 26.59 -31.90
C GLY A 515 -5.45 27.47 -31.02
N GLU A 516 -6.00 28.55 -30.47
CA GLU A 516 -5.37 29.42 -29.47
C GLU A 516 -5.09 28.74 -28.11
N ALA A 517 -5.97 27.87 -27.61
CA ALA A 517 -5.79 27.19 -26.32
C ALA A 517 -4.66 26.16 -26.35
N THR A 518 -4.46 25.48 -27.49
CA THR A 518 -3.39 24.48 -27.63
C THR A 518 -2.05 25.08 -28.05
N THR A 519 -2.07 26.15 -28.84
CA THR A 519 -0.85 26.72 -29.47
C THR A 519 -0.08 27.67 -28.56
N GLY A 520 -0.55 27.94 -27.33
CA GLY A 520 0.18 28.69 -26.31
C GLY A 520 0.31 27.98 -24.95
N SER A 521 -0.20 26.75 -24.83
CA SER A 521 -0.12 26.01 -23.57
C SER A 521 1.30 25.50 -23.33
N LYS A 522 2.01 26.12 -22.39
CA LYS A 522 3.35 25.70 -21.95
C LYS A 522 3.38 24.24 -21.49
N LEU A 523 2.26 23.72 -20.98
CA LEU A 523 2.12 22.30 -20.62
C LEU A 523 2.17 21.39 -21.85
N VAL A 524 1.48 21.77 -22.92
CA VAL A 524 1.48 21.00 -24.18
C VAL A 524 2.84 21.08 -24.87
N GLU A 525 3.47 22.25 -24.88
CA GLU A 525 4.84 22.40 -25.40
C GLU A 525 5.84 21.53 -24.63
N ARG A 526 5.77 21.56 -23.29
CA ARG A 526 6.64 20.72 -22.46
C ARG A 526 6.33 19.22 -22.62
N GLY A 527 5.08 18.86 -22.84
CA GLY A 527 4.70 17.51 -23.24
C GLY A 527 5.44 17.08 -24.51
N ARG A 528 5.42 17.93 -25.54
CA ARG A 528 6.13 17.68 -26.82
C ARG A 528 7.63 17.56 -26.65
N GLU A 529 8.26 18.37 -25.78
CA GLU A 529 9.69 18.23 -25.44
C GLU A 529 10.02 16.88 -24.79
N LEU A 530 9.04 16.23 -24.16
CA LEU A 530 9.14 14.89 -23.58
C LEU A 530 8.54 13.81 -24.49
N GLU A 531 8.38 14.10 -25.78
CA GLU A 531 7.81 13.20 -26.79
C GLU A 531 6.38 12.73 -26.47
N MET A 532 5.59 13.60 -25.87
CA MET A 532 4.22 13.31 -25.47
C MET A 532 3.21 14.32 -26.00
N ASP A 533 2.21 13.81 -26.71
CA ASP A 533 1.08 14.62 -27.13
C ASP A 533 0.04 14.72 -25.99
N LEU A 534 0.02 15.89 -25.34
CA LEU A 534 -0.93 16.25 -24.29
C LEU A 534 -2.09 17.14 -24.80
N SER A 535 -2.07 17.53 -26.08
CA SER A 535 -2.97 18.56 -26.63
C SER A 535 -4.43 18.15 -26.66
N LYS A 536 -4.70 16.83 -26.66
CA LYS A 536 -6.05 16.27 -26.78
C LYS A 536 -6.62 15.73 -25.46
N ILE A 537 -5.84 15.73 -24.36
CA ILE A 537 -6.31 15.17 -23.08
C ILE A 537 -7.61 15.85 -22.65
N GLY A 538 -8.62 15.03 -22.33
CA GLY A 538 -9.95 15.49 -21.92
C GLY A 538 -10.85 15.94 -23.07
N TYR A 539 -10.36 16.00 -24.31
CA TYR A 539 -11.16 16.33 -25.48
C TYR A 539 -11.69 15.07 -26.18
N PRO A 540 -12.91 15.11 -26.76
CA PRO A 540 -13.47 14.02 -27.54
C PRO A 540 -12.60 13.53 -28.68
N GLU A 541 -11.80 14.42 -29.26
CA GLU A 541 -10.82 14.12 -30.30
C GLU A 541 -9.84 13.02 -29.87
N ASP A 542 -9.45 12.92 -28.59
CA ASP A 542 -8.54 11.87 -28.13
C ASP A 542 -9.20 10.47 -28.19
N LEU A 543 -10.48 10.39 -27.83
CA LEU A 543 -11.28 9.18 -27.95
C LEU A 543 -11.55 8.83 -29.42
N LEU A 544 -11.94 9.81 -30.23
CA LEU A 544 -12.25 9.60 -31.64
C LEU A 544 -11.02 9.17 -32.43
N GLU A 545 -9.84 9.74 -32.14
CA GLU A 545 -8.58 9.31 -32.73
C GLU A 545 -8.26 7.84 -32.39
N TRP A 546 -8.46 7.44 -31.13
CA TRP A 546 -8.30 6.04 -30.74
C TRP A 546 -9.29 5.13 -31.49
N MET A 547 -10.56 5.54 -31.59
CA MET A 547 -11.59 4.80 -32.30
C MET A 547 -11.26 4.66 -33.80
N ASP A 548 -10.83 5.75 -34.44
CA ASP A 548 -10.45 5.81 -35.85
C ASP A 548 -9.22 4.90 -36.10
N ALA A 549 -8.19 4.97 -35.24
CA ALA A 549 -7.03 4.10 -35.33
C ALA A 549 -7.39 2.61 -35.19
N ARG A 550 -8.35 2.29 -34.31
CA ARG A 550 -8.80 0.91 -34.06
C ARG A 550 -9.60 0.32 -35.22
N HIS A 551 -10.48 1.09 -35.84
CA HIS A 551 -11.44 0.59 -36.83
C HIS A 551 -11.01 0.84 -38.28
N LEU A 552 -10.32 1.95 -38.56
CA LEU A 552 -9.87 2.30 -39.91
C LEU A 552 -8.47 1.76 -40.21
N HIS A 553 -7.62 1.63 -39.18
CA HIS A 553 -6.23 1.20 -39.31
C HIS A 553 -5.90 -0.04 -38.45
N PRO A 554 -6.67 -1.14 -38.54
CA PRO A 554 -6.57 -2.26 -37.60
C PRO A 554 -5.20 -2.94 -37.59
N LYS A 555 -4.46 -2.92 -38.70
CA LYS A 555 -3.13 -3.54 -38.80
C LYS A 555 -2.07 -2.80 -37.97
N GLU A 556 -2.19 -1.48 -37.83
CA GLU A 556 -1.24 -0.66 -37.08
C GLU A 556 -1.55 -0.69 -35.58
N THR A 557 -2.82 -0.62 -35.21
CA THR A 557 -3.28 -0.69 -33.81
C THR A 557 -3.16 -2.08 -33.18
N MET A 558 -3.12 -3.16 -33.96
CA MET A 558 -2.96 -4.51 -33.40
C MET A 558 -1.59 -4.77 -32.78
N ARG A 559 -0.56 -3.98 -33.10
CA ARG A 559 0.75 -4.10 -32.45
C ARG A 559 0.78 -3.56 -31.02
N THR A 560 -0.28 -2.89 -30.58
CA THR A 560 -0.25 -2.06 -29.37
C THR A 560 -1.27 -2.49 -28.32
N GLN A 561 -1.72 -3.75 -28.34
CA GLN A 561 -2.69 -4.19 -27.35
C GLN A 561 -2.05 -4.41 -25.97
N PRO A 562 -2.80 -4.15 -24.88
CA PRO A 562 -2.32 -4.45 -23.55
C PRO A 562 -2.28 -5.96 -23.32
N ASN A 563 -1.22 -6.41 -22.65
CA ASN A 563 -1.05 -7.77 -22.11
C ASN A 563 -1.94 -8.01 -20.87
N LEU A 564 -3.20 -7.59 -20.95
CA LEU A 564 -4.12 -7.59 -19.82
C LEU A 564 -4.49 -9.02 -19.41
N ASP A 565 -4.09 -9.39 -18.20
CA ASP A 565 -4.33 -10.67 -17.53
C ASP A 565 -5.41 -10.56 -16.46
N LEU A 566 -5.57 -9.38 -15.84
CA LEU A 566 -6.57 -9.12 -14.80
C LEU A 566 -7.33 -7.81 -15.08
N LEU A 567 -8.66 -7.89 -15.09
CA LEU A 567 -9.56 -6.74 -15.07
C LEU A 567 -10.59 -6.91 -13.96
N TRP A 568 -10.39 -6.16 -12.89
CA TRP A 568 -11.26 -6.18 -11.72
C TRP A 568 -11.97 -4.83 -11.57
N ILE A 569 -13.29 -4.83 -11.54
CA ILE A 569 -14.12 -3.66 -11.27
C ILE A 569 -15.02 -3.91 -10.06
N GLU A 570 -14.85 -3.10 -9.02
CA GLU A 570 -15.61 -3.13 -7.78
C GLU A 570 -16.56 -1.94 -7.72
N CYS A 571 -17.84 -2.21 -7.47
CA CYS A 571 -18.90 -1.23 -7.37
C CYS A 571 -19.67 -1.47 -6.06
N ALA A 572 -19.84 -0.42 -5.24
CA ALA A 572 -20.58 -0.55 -3.98
C ALA A 572 -22.10 -0.71 -4.20
N GLU A 573 -22.66 -0.05 -5.21
CA GLU A 573 -24.08 -0.17 -5.56
C GLU A 573 -24.36 -1.43 -6.38
N GLN A 574 -25.37 -2.20 -5.97
CA GLN A 574 -25.81 -3.40 -6.69
C GLN A 574 -26.46 -3.00 -8.03
N GLY A 575 -25.78 -3.30 -9.13
CA GLY A 575 -26.41 -3.37 -10.44
C GLY A 575 -27.29 -4.62 -10.55
N GLY A 576 -28.20 -4.67 -11.53
CA GLY A 576 -28.97 -5.89 -11.79
C GLY A 576 -28.04 -7.04 -12.21
N GLU A 577 -28.13 -8.17 -11.50
CA GLU A 577 -27.26 -9.35 -11.68
C GLU A 577 -27.18 -9.82 -13.15
N ASP A 578 -28.29 -9.74 -13.89
CA ASP A 578 -28.37 -10.18 -15.28
C ASP A 578 -27.40 -9.43 -16.21
N SER A 579 -27.21 -8.13 -16.00
CA SER A 579 -26.30 -7.32 -16.82
C SER A 579 -24.84 -7.71 -16.59
N VAL A 580 -24.51 -8.17 -15.38
CA VAL A 580 -23.15 -8.50 -14.95
C VAL A 580 -22.71 -9.81 -15.60
N GLU A 581 -23.57 -10.83 -15.52
CA GLU A 581 -23.23 -12.14 -16.07
C GLU A 581 -23.13 -12.08 -17.60
N GLY A 582 -23.96 -11.26 -18.27
CA GLY A 582 -23.83 -11.00 -19.71
C GLY A 582 -22.43 -10.48 -20.09
N LEU A 583 -21.89 -9.52 -19.32
CA LEU A 583 -20.54 -9.00 -19.54
C LEU A 583 -19.47 -10.05 -19.22
N LYS A 584 -19.61 -10.84 -18.15
CA LYS A 584 -18.66 -11.93 -17.82
C LYS A 584 -18.62 -12.97 -18.94
N VAL A 585 -19.77 -13.37 -19.48
CA VAL A 585 -19.87 -14.29 -20.63
C VAL A 585 -19.21 -13.69 -21.87
N LEU A 586 -19.46 -12.42 -22.16
CA LEU A 586 -18.84 -11.72 -23.29
C LEU A 586 -17.31 -11.68 -23.17
N VAL A 587 -16.79 -11.36 -21.98
CA VAL A 587 -15.34 -11.32 -21.73
C VAL A 587 -14.73 -12.71 -21.83
N ARG A 588 -15.30 -13.74 -21.20
CA ARG A 588 -14.82 -15.13 -21.30
C ARG A 588 -14.79 -15.62 -22.75
N LYS A 589 -15.77 -15.22 -23.57
CA LYS A 589 -15.80 -15.54 -25.01
C LYS A 589 -14.70 -14.81 -25.79
N THR A 590 -14.44 -13.54 -25.44
CA THR A 590 -13.53 -12.66 -26.19
C THR A 590 -12.06 -12.83 -25.78
N ARG A 591 -11.80 -13.03 -24.49
CA ARG A 591 -10.50 -13.28 -23.88
C ARG A 591 -10.66 -14.37 -22.80
N PRO A 592 -10.58 -15.66 -23.16
CA PRO A 592 -10.82 -16.76 -22.21
C PRO A 592 -9.79 -16.85 -21.08
N PHE A 593 -8.62 -16.21 -21.22
CA PHE A 593 -7.56 -16.19 -20.21
C PHE A 593 -7.55 -14.90 -19.37
N LEU A 594 -8.41 -13.92 -19.65
CA LEU A 594 -8.52 -12.73 -18.85
C LEU A 594 -9.32 -13.05 -17.59
N ASP A 595 -8.68 -12.89 -16.43
CA ASP A 595 -9.36 -12.93 -15.14
C ASP A 595 -10.21 -11.65 -15.01
N PHE A 596 -11.52 -11.80 -15.23
CA PHE A 596 -12.47 -10.70 -15.25
C PHE A 596 -13.45 -10.83 -14.10
N GLU A 597 -13.34 -9.89 -13.17
CA GLU A 597 -14.23 -9.81 -12.02
C GLU A 597 -15.00 -8.49 -12.01
N LEU A 598 -16.31 -8.63 -11.87
CA LEU A 598 -17.27 -7.55 -11.77
C LEU A 598 -18.17 -7.90 -10.58
N TYR A 599 -18.21 -7.01 -9.59
CA TYR A 599 -18.90 -7.13 -8.29
C TYR A 599 -18.38 -8.18 -7.32
N LYS A 600 -17.83 -7.65 -6.22
CA LYS A 600 -17.69 -8.30 -4.93
C LYS A 600 -18.05 -7.22 -3.90
N GLU A 601 -18.60 -7.59 -2.74
CA GLU A 601 -18.62 -6.65 -1.61
C GLU A 601 -17.22 -6.04 -1.48
N PRO A 602 -17.11 -4.71 -1.23
CA PRO A 602 -15.83 -4.06 -1.03
C PRO A 602 -15.23 -4.55 0.29
N MET A 603 -14.73 -5.78 0.30
CA MET A 603 -13.64 -6.14 1.19
C MET A 603 -12.48 -5.30 0.68
N ASP A 604 -11.96 -4.38 1.50
CA ASP A 604 -10.69 -3.72 1.24
C ASP A 604 -9.54 -4.74 1.37
N ASP A 605 -9.64 -5.84 0.60
CA ASP A 605 -8.65 -6.89 0.41
C ASP A 605 -7.32 -6.25 0.02
N PHE A 606 -7.34 -5.04 -0.55
CA PHE A 606 -6.15 -4.28 -0.87
C PHE A 606 -5.45 -3.69 0.35
N TYR A 607 -6.15 -3.05 1.29
CA TYR A 607 -5.60 -2.67 2.60
C TYR A 607 -4.88 -3.87 3.24
N TYR A 608 -5.53 -5.04 3.20
CA TYR A 608 -4.98 -6.27 3.74
C TYR A 608 -3.80 -6.82 2.94
N THR A 609 -3.88 -6.85 1.61
CA THR A 609 -2.79 -7.33 0.74
C THR A 609 -1.57 -6.43 0.82
N THR A 610 -1.79 -5.12 0.89
CA THR A 610 -0.76 -4.10 1.11
C THR A 610 -0.07 -4.39 2.43
N LEU A 611 -0.79 -4.44 3.55
CA LEU A 611 -0.22 -4.78 4.86
C LEU A 611 0.48 -6.14 4.91
N GLN A 612 -0.01 -7.14 4.17
CA GLN A 612 0.66 -8.45 4.09
C GLN A 612 2.00 -8.38 3.36
N GLN A 613 2.10 -7.57 2.30
CA GLN A 613 3.33 -7.38 1.52
C GLN A 613 4.39 -6.53 2.25
N PHE A 614 4.01 -5.72 3.23
CA PHE A 614 4.91 -4.93 4.09
C PHE A 614 5.34 -5.69 5.32
#